data_AF-A0A2E0M4H0-F1
#
_entry.id   AF-A0A2E0M4H0-F1
#
_cell.length_a   1.000
_cell.length_b   1.000
_cell.length_c   1.000
_cell.angle_alpha   90.00
_cell.angle_beta   90.00
_cell.angle_gamma   90.00
#
_symmetry.space_group_name_H-M   'P 1'
#
loop_
_entity.id
_entity.type
_entity.pdbx_description
1 polymer ?
#
loop_
_entity_poly.entity_id
_entity_poly.type
_entity_poly.pdbx_seq_one_letter_code
_entity_poly.pdbx_strand_id
1 'polypeptide(L)'
;MALNSYFLQGSKGEQFLVQDLINEQLQMFGIEVYYLPRKVFKTDNIIKEVQSSKFDDSFIIEAYLNNYEGYNPNSDVLSKFGLRLTNEVSLTISKERYEEFIAPFLEGMSAGIREGSISEYTFEDLITRPKEGDLIYFPLGERLFEIKRVESEKPFYQLGKNYTYELSCELYEYENELVDTTIEEVDNTVEDEGYITQLNLVGTGITATGVAQRGTTGMLGFIDIVNDGSGYVSAPTVIISSPPSVSGVQARAVAITTSIGGINSLKEIVITDPGTLYDPDNPPLIILEGGGGAGAAVTFGIVNTGITSVTITEGGRGYAFTPTVEFAGVTTGTSASATAIMSGGKIVDIRFNNTGSGYTSATSAVSITGISTTGIGTFIYNEIVTGQTSGVTARVKDFKRRVDINPTYPPIELRVSLNSGSFYAGEAVIGGISSATYIVDSYSTDSFDDPYDANKDIETEGKGLLDFSERNPFGEY
;
A
#
# COMPACT_ATOMS: atom_id res chain seq x y z
N MET A 1 -68.24 19.55 -8.72
CA MET A 1 -68.11 20.29 -10.00
C MET A 1 -67.50 19.35 -11.02
N ALA A 2 -67.97 19.36 -12.26
CA ALA A 2 -67.39 18.56 -13.34
C ALA A 2 -66.10 19.21 -13.86
N LEU A 3 -65.24 18.41 -14.49
CA LEU A 3 -63.97 18.83 -15.08
C LEU A 3 -64.20 19.90 -16.17
N ASN A 4 -63.28 20.86 -16.25
CA ASN A 4 -63.36 21.94 -17.22
C ASN A 4 -63.17 21.40 -18.65
N SER A 5 -64.16 21.60 -19.51
CA SER A 5 -64.21 21.11 -20.90
C SER A 5 -63.14 21.69 -21.82
N TYR A 6 -62.43 22.74 -21.41
CA TYR A 6 -61.32 23.34 -22.15
C TYR A 6 -59.96 22.70 -21.87
N PHE A 7 -59.84 21.88 -20.81
CA PHE A 7 -58.61 21.16 -20.49
C PHE A 7 -58.70 19.74 -21.04
N LEU A 8 -57.75 19.37 -21.89
CA LEU A 8 -57.71 18.07 -22.56
C LEU A 8 -57.05 16.98 -21.71
N GLN A 9 -56.64 17.32 -20.47
CA GLN A 9 -56.01 16.41 -19.51
C GLN A 9 -54.81 15.65 -20.08
N GLY A 10 -53.95 16.35 -20.84
CA GLY A 10 -52.76 15.72 -21.42
C GLY A 10 -52.34 16.25 -22.78
N SER A 11 -52.73 17.46 -23.17
CA SER A 11 -52.16 18.08 -24.38
C SER A 11 -50.68 18.40 -24.15
N LYS A 12 -49.84 18.26 -25.18
CA LYS A 12 -48.39 18.51 -25.06
C LYS A 12 -48.08 19.90 -24.48
N GLY A 13 -48.84 20.93 -24.88
CA GLY A 13 -48.64 22.29 -24.37
C GLY A 13 -48.92 22.44 -22.86
N GLU A 14 -49.95 21.77 -22.35
CA GLU A 14 -50.23 21.73 -20.90
C GLU A 14 -49.13 20.98 -20.14
N GLN A 15 -48.63 19.88 -20.73
CA GLN A 15 -47.55 19.10 -20.12
C GLN A 15 -46.24 19.89 -20.04
N PHE A 16 -45.87 20.62 -21.10
CA PHE A 16 -44.70 21.49 -21.09
C PHE A 16 -44.83 22.62 -20.08
N LEU A 17 -46.00 23.28 -20.03
CA LEU A 17 -46.22 24.35 -19.05
C LEU A 17 -46.05 23.86 -17.60
N VAL A 18 -46.57 22.66 -17.28
CA VAL A 18 -46.38 22.08 -15.93
C VAL A 18 -44.92 21.75 -15.68
N GLN A 19 -44.20 21.20 -16.66
CA GLN A 19 -42.77 20.92 -16.52
C GLN A 19 -41.96 22.22 -16.31
N ASP A 20 -42.23 23.28 -17.07
CA ASP A 20 -41.58 24.58 -16.94
C ASP A 20 -41.80 25.17 -15.54
N LEU A 21 -43.03 25.11 -15.03
CA LEU A 21 -43.35 25.58 -13.68
C LEU A 21 -42.64 24.78 -12.60
N ILE A 22 -42.50 23.45 -12.77
CA ILE A 22 -41.76 22.60 -11.84
C ILE A 22 -40.27 22.93 -11.88
N ASN A 23 -39.69 23.11 -13.06
CA ASN A 23 -38.29 23.51 -13.20
C ASN A 23 -38.03 24.85 -12.53
N GLU A 24 -38.91 25.83 -12.76
CA GLU A 24 -38.81 27.15 -12.13
C GLU A 24 -38.97 27.06 -10.60
N GLN A 25 -39.90 26.23 -10.11
CA GLN A 25 -40.05 25.97 -8.68
C GLN A 25 -38.77 25.36 -8.07
N LEU A 26 -38.19 24.36 -8.72
CA LEU A 26 -36.96 23.70 -8.26
C LEU A 26 -35.76 24.67 -8.30
N GLN A 27 -35.69 25.56 -9.29
CA GLN A 27 -34.66 26.59 -9.36
C GLN A 27 -34.83 27.68 -8.29
N MET A 28 -36.06 28.02 -7.90
CA MET A 28 -36.33 29.03 -6.88
C MET A 28 -36.18 28.52 -5.44
N PHE A 29 -36.62 27.29 -5.17
CA PHE A 29 -36.73 26.74 -3.81
C PHE A 29 -35.87 25.51 -3.55
N GLY A 30 -35.27 24.93 -4.58
CA GLY A 30 -34.33 23.82 -4.45
C GLY A 30 -32.95 24.28 -4.00
N ILE A 31 -32.10 23.29 -3.80
CA ILE A 31 -30.68 23.44 -3.49
C ILE A 31 -29.86 22.78 -4.60
N GLU A 32 -28.65 23.27 -4.80
CA GLU A 32 -27.70 22.69 -5.74
C GLU A 32 -27.04 21.48 -5.08
N VAL A 33 -27.12 20.33 -5.75
CA VAL A 33 -26.45 19.09 -5.33
C VAL A 33 -25.60 18.56 -6.48
N TYR A 34 -24.55 17.82 -6.13
CA TYR A 34 -23.76 17.11 -7.13
C TYR A 34 -24.26 15.67 -7.22
N TYR A 35 -24.65 15.26 -8.42
CA TYR A 35 -25.03 13.89 -8.76
C TYR A 35 -23.83 13.16 -9.36
N LEU A 36 -23.44 12.04 -8.76
CA LEU A 36 -22.31 11.22 -9.15
C LEU A 36 -22.83 9.85 -9.64
N PRO A 37 -22.78 9.56 -10.95
CA PRO A 37 -23.21 8.27 -11.48
C PRO A 37 -22.23 7.16 -11.11
N ARG A 38 -22.76 6.01 -10.72
CA ARG A 38 -21.95 4.81 -10.42
C ARG A 38 -21.43 4.17 -11.70
N LYS A 39 -20.11 3.97 -11.78
CA LYS A 39 -19.45 3.13 -12.80
C LYS A 39 -19.02 1.82 -12.17
N VAL A 40 -19.31 0.70 -12.83
CA VAL A 40 -19.02 -0.64 -12.31
C VAL A 40 -17.85 -1.25 -13.07
N PHE A 41 -16.83 -1.74 -12.35
CA PHE A 41 -15.76 -2.53 -12.94
C PHE A 41 -16.22 -3.96 -13.22
N LYS A 42 -15.69 -4.50 -14.31
CA LYS A 42 -16.05 -5.78 -14.94
C LYS A 42 -16.54 -6.85 -13.94
N THR A 43 -17.80 -7.26 -14.11
CA THR A 43 -18.40 -8.37 -13.38
C THR A 43 -17.78 -9.69 -13.81
N ASP A 44 -17.41 -10.56 -12.86
CA ASP A 44 -16.93 -11.89 -13.21
C ASP A 44 -18.09 -12.70 -13.84
N ASN A 45 -17.81 -13.37 -14.95
CA ASN A 45 -18.84 -13.96 -15.83
C ASN A 45 -19.63 -15.10 -15.17
N ILE A 46 -19.13 -15.65 -14.06
CA ILE A 46 -19.71 -16.83 -13.40
C ILE A 46 -20.76 -16.45 -12.35
N ILE A 47 -20.55 -15.35 -11.60
CA ILE A 47 -21.44 -14.97 -10.48
C ILE A 47 -22.14 -13.61 -10.72
N LYS A 48 -21.78 -12.84 -11.76
CA LYS A 48 -22.32 -11.49 -12.01
C LYS A 48 -22.26 -10.57 -10.77
N GLU A 49 -21.29 -10.80 -9.91
CA GLU A 49 -21.07 -9.97 -8.73
C GLU A 49 -20.25 -8.74 -9.12
N VAL A 50 -20.66 -7.59 -8.60
CA VAL A 50 -19.94 -6.33 -8.77
C VAL A 50 -18.68 -6.40 -7.93
N GLN A 51 -17.52 -6.42 -8.58
CA GLN A 51 -16.22 -6.54 -7.88
C GLN A 51 -15.76 -5.21 -7.27
N SER A 52 -16.08 -4.08 -7.90
CA SER A 52 -15.73 -2.74 -7.42
C SER A 52 -16.49 -1.66 -8.21
N SER A 53 -16.74 -0.51 -7.56
CA SER A 53 -17.40 0.65 -8.17
C SER A 53 -16.51 1.89 -8.14
N LYS A 54 -16.73 2.81 -9.09
CA LYS A 54 -16.04 4.10 -9.19
C LYS A 54 -17.02 5.24 -9.47
N PHE A 55 -16.73 6.39 -8.89
CA PHE A 55 -17.43 7.66 -9.01
C PHE A 55 -16.41 8.76 -9.34
N ASP A 56 -16.28 9.09 -10.62
CA ASP A 56 -15.31 10.07 -11.14
C ASP A 56 -15.94 11.18 -11.99
N ASP A 57 -17.22 11.04 -12.35
CA ASP A 57 -18.00 12.11 -12.97
C ASP A 57 -18.91 12.77 -11.93
N SER A 58 -19.14 14.07 -12.09
CA SER A 58 -20.06 14.84 -11.25
C SER A 58 -20.91 15.79 -12.09
N PHE A 59 -22.20 15.89 -11.76
CA PHE A 59 -23.15 16.78 -12.43
C PHE A 59 -23.88 17.64 -11.40
N ILE A 60 -23.92 18.94 -11.62
CA ILE A 60 -24.71 19.83 -10.77
C ILE A 60 -26.17 19.78 -11.22
N ILE A 61 -27.08 19.54 -10.26
CA ILE A 61 -28.52 19.53 -10.49
C ILE A 61 -29.27 20.16 -9.32
N GLU A 62 -30.37 20.83 -9.63
CA GLU A 62 -31.32 21.35 -8.65
C GLU A 62 -32.16 20.22 -8.01
N ALA A 63 -32.17 20.15 -6.68
CA ALA A 63 -32.96 19.19 -5.92
C ALA A 63 -33.76 19.89 -4.81
N TYR A 64 -35.02 19.51 -4.63
CA TYR A 64 -35.84 19.98 -3.52
C TYR A 64 -35.85 18.96 -2.38
N LEU A 65 -35.50 19.44 -1.18
CA LEU A 65 -35.49 18.63 0.03
C LEU A 65 -36.90 18.52 0.61
N ASN A 66 -37.53 17.34 0.47
CA ASN A 66 -38.92 17.14 0.89
C ASN A 66 -39.08 17.12 2.43
N ASN A 67 -38.06 16.68 3.18
CA ASN A 67 -38.14 16.41 4.62
C ASN A 67 -37.42 17.44 5.52
N TYR A 68 -37.60 18.73 5.24
CA TYR A 68 -36.93 19.82 5.97
C TYR A 68 -37.25 19.89 7.49
N GLU A 69 -38.37 19.30 7.94
CA GLU A 69 -38.85 19.37 9.35
C GLU A 69 -38.27 18.28 10.28
N GLY A 70 -37.43 17.40 9.75
CA GLY A 70 -36.78 16.35 10.53
C GLY A 70 -37.06 14.95 9.99
N TYR A 71 -36.16 14.04 10.36
CA TYR A 71 -36.13 12.62 10.00
C TYR A 71 -37.54 12.01 10.02
N ASN A 72 -37.89 11.30 8.95
CA ASN A 72 -39.18 10.65 8.77
C ASN A 72 -39.49 9.81 10.03
N PRO A 73 -40.70 9.87 10.64
CA PRO A 73 -41.03 9.16 11.89
C PRO A 73 -40.92 7.61 11.86
N ASN A 74 -40.40 7.04 10.78
CA ASN A 74 -40.09 5.62 10.60
C ASN A 74 -38.58 5.35 10.38
N SER A 75 -37.68 6.27 10.70
CA SER A 75 -36.21 6.07 10.57
C SER A 75 -35.63 5.04 11.54
N ASP A 76 -36.43 4.54 12.50
CA ASP A 76 -36.02 3.55 13.48
C ASP A 76 -36.27 2.14 12.93
N VAL A 77 -35.28 1.59 12.23
CA VAL A 77 -35.34 0.20 11.79
C VAL A 77 -34.66 -0.68 12.84
N LEU A 78 -35.45 -1.53 13.50
CA LEU A 78 -34.96 -2.60 14.36
C LEU A 78 -34.36 -3.71 13.50
N SER A 79 -33.04 -3.72 13.37
CA SER A 79 -32.29 -4.82 12.76
C SER A 79 -31.97 -5.90 13.82
N LYS A 80 -31.53 -7.07 13.37
CA LYS A 80 -31.02 -8.15 14.25
C LYS A 80 -29.81 -7.71 15.10
N PHE A 81 -29.18 -6.57 14.75
CA PHE A 81 -28.02 -6.00 15.43
C PHE A 81 -28.35 -4.75 16.27
N GLY A 82 -29.62 -4.35 16.36
CA GLY A 82 -30.07 -3.20 17.15
C GLY A 82 -30.89 -2.17 16.36
N LEU A 83 -31.24 -1.08 17.02
CA LEU A 83 -31.89 0.10 16.43
C LEU A 83 -30.87 0.82 15.54
N ARG A 84 -31.06 0.79 14.21
CA ARG A 84 -30.37 1.69 13.29
C ARG A 84 -31.27 2.88 13.02
N LEU A 85 -30.73 4.09 13.19
CA LEU A 85 -31.31 5.33 12.69
C LEU A 85 -30.89 5.47 11.23
N THR A 86 -31.79 5.15 10.29
CA THR A 86 -31.52 5.43 8.88
C THR A 86 -31.74 6.92 8.66
N ASN A 87 -30.66 7.66 8.43
CA ASN A 87 -30.74 9.07 8.03
C ASN A 87 -31.25 9.13 6.57
N GLU A 88 -32.55 8.89 6.40
CA GLU A 88 -33.19 8.89 5.08
C GLU A 88 -33.57 10.32 4.69
N VAL A 89 -33.09 10.76 3.53
CA VAL A 89 -33.42 12.03 2.91
C VAL A 89 -34.24 11.76 1.66
N SER A 90 -35.39 12.46 1.52
CA SER A 90 -36.21 12.41 0.31
C SER A 90 -35.97 13.67 -0.53
N LEU A 91 -35.53 13.46 -1.77
CA LEU A 91 -35.22 14.53 -2.71
C LEU A 91 -36.12 14.45 -3.94
N THR A 92 -36.60 15.60 -4.40
CA THR A 92 -37.32 15.72 -5.67
C THR A 92 -36.44 16.44 -6.67
N ILE A 93 -36.16 15.81 -7.81
CA ILE A 93 -35.43 16.43 -8.94
C ILE A 93 -36.31 16.51 -10.19
N SER A 94 -35.95 17.43 -11.10
CA SER A 94 -36.63 17.55 -12.40
C SER A 94 -36.29 16.37 -13.31
N LYS A 95 -37.35 15.74 -13.86
CA LYS A 95 -37.19 14.68 -14.85
C LYS A 95 -36.57 15.19 -16.15
N GLU A 96 -37.04 16.33 -16.65
CA GLU A 96 -36.56 16.90 -17.90
C GLU A 96 -35.09 17.27 -17.81
N ARG A 97 -34.67 17.90 -16.72
CA ARG A 97 -33.26 18.28 -16.53
C ARG A 97 -32.35 17.06 -16.52
N TYR A 98 -32.74 15.98 -15.83
CA TYR A 98 -31.99 14.73 -15.87
C TYR A 98 -31.92 14.15 -17.29
N GLU A 99 -33.06 14.03 -17.96
CA GLU A 99 -33.17 13.41 -19.30
C GLU A 99 -32.49 14.22 -20.41
N GLU A 100 -32.42 15.55 -20.29
CA GLU A 100 -31.83 16.43 -21.30
C GLU A 100 -30.36 16.78 -21.04
N PHE A 101 -29.90 16.74 -19.78
CA PHE A 101 -28.54 17.13 -19.42
C PHE A 101 -27.65 15.93 -19.09
N ILE A 102 -28.09 15.05 -18.21
CA ILE A 102 -27.27 13.96 -17.66
C ILE A 102 -27.36 12.71 -18.55
N ALA A 103 -28.58 12.28 -18.89
CA ALA A 103 -28.80 11.06 -19.67
C ALA A 103 -28.08 11.05 -21.03
N PRO A 104 -28.01 12.15 -21.81
CA PRO A 104 -27.31 12.15 -23.10
C PRO A 104 -25.79 11.99 -22.96
N PHE A 105 -25.21 12.52 -21.87
CA PHE A 105 -23.79 12.36 -21.58
C PHE A 105 -23.48 10.89 -21.25
N LEU A 106 -24.27 10.30 -20.36
CA LEU A 106 -24.14 8.88 -19.99
C LEU A 106 -24.36 7.94 -21.18
N GLU A 107 -25.33 8.25 -22.06
CA GLU A 107 -25.57 7.48 -23.29
C GLU A 107 -24.35 7.56 -24.23
N GLY A 108 -23.75 8.74 -24.39
CA GLY A 108 -22.52 8.93 -25.18
C GLY A 108 -21.36 8.07 -24.67
N MET A 109 -21.18 8.00 -23.35
CA MET A 109 -20.18 7.11 -22.74
C MET A 109 -20.51 5.63 -22.94
N SER A 110 -21.78 5.26 -22.78
CA SER A 110 -22.24 3.88 -22.99
C SER A 110 -22.04 3.43 -24.44
N ALA A 111 -22.20 4.32 -25.42
CA ALA A 111 -21.91 4.05 -26.82
C ALA A 111 -20.42 3.73 -27.03
N GLY A 112 -19.52 4.49 -26.38
CA GLY A 112 -18.07 4.21 -26.39
C GLY A 112 -17.71 2.85 -25.78
N ILE A 113 -18.45 2.40 -24.77
CA ILE A 113 -18.30 1.05 -24.18
C ILE A 113 -18.79 -0.02 -25.17
N ARG A 114 -19.96 0.19 -25.80
CA ARG A 114 -20.54 -0.75 -26.79
C ARG A 114 -19.69 -0.90 -28.05
N GLU A 115 -19.00 0.16 -28.46
CA GLU A 115 -18.07 0.18 -29.60
C GLU A 115 -16.70 -0.43 -29.24
N GLY A 116 -16.45 -0.75 -27.97
CA GLY A 116 -15.20 -1.34 -27.49
C GLY A 116 -14.05 -0.33 -27.33
N SER A 117 -14.33 0.96 -27.48
CA SER A 117 -13.38 2.05 -27.25
C SER A 117 -13.08 2.27 -25.77
N ILE A 118 -14.02 1.90 -24.89
CA ILE A 118 -13.88 1.93 -23.42
C ILE A 118 -14.13 0.51 -22.90
N SER A 119 -13.13 -0.10 -22.25
CA SER A 119 -13.21 -1.50 -21.76
C SER A 119 -12.97 -1.65 -20.26
N GLU A 120 -12.69 -0.54 -19.58
CA GLU A 120 -12.31 -0.52 -18.17
C GLU A 120 -13.53 -0.65 -17.23
N TYR A 121 -14.65 -0.03 -17.58
CA TYR A 121 -15.87 -0.01 -16.77
C TYR A 121 -17.13 -0.13 -17.63
N THR A 122 -18.25 -0.46 -16.99
CA THR A 122 -19.58 -0.56 -17.60
C THR A 122 -20.60 0.20 -16.77
N PHE A 123 -21.67 0.66 -17.42
CA PHE A 123 -22.88 1.14 -16.74
C PHE A 123 -23.92 0.01 -16.72
N GLU A 124 -24.75 -0.05 -15.68
CA GLU A 124 -25.95 -0.89 -15.72
C GLU A 124 -26.95 -0.39 -16.79
N ASP A 125 -27.81 -1.28 -17.29
CA ASP A 125 -28.60 -1.14 -18.54
C ASP A 125 -29.57 0.07 -18.62
N LEU A 126 -29.78 0.83 -17.54
CA LEU A 126 -30.89 1.81 -17.44
C LEU A 126 -30.45 3.28 -17.30
N ILE A 127 -30.00 3.93 -18.38
CA ILE A 127 -29.38 5.27 -18.34
C ILE A 127 -30.40 6.45 -18.36
N THR A 128 -31.66 6.18 -18.69
CA THR A 128 -32.68 7.22 -18.92
C THR A 128 -33.25 7.85 -17.64
N ARG A 129 -32.85 7.37 -16.46
CA ARG A 129 -33.29 7.88 -15.15
C ARG A 129 -32.17 7.69 -14.12
N PRO A 130 -32.21 8.41 -12.98
CA PRO A 130 -31.32 8.14 -11.87
C PRO A 130 -31.41 6.68 -11.44
N LYS A 131 -30.30 6.12 -10.94
CA LYS A 131 -30.23 4.73 -10.52
C LYS A 131 -30.02 4.60 -9.03
N GLU A 132 -30.35 3.42 -8.54
CA GLU A 132 -30.02 3.00 -7.19
C GLU A 132 -28.50 2.74 -7.11
N GLY A 133 -27.87 3.19 -6.04
CA GLY A 133 -26.42 3.14 -5.85
C GLY A 133 -25.62 4.31 -6.45
N ASP A 134 -26.27 5.26 -7.16
CA ASP A 134 -25.63 6.54 -7.48
C ASP A 134 -25.50 7.40 -6.22
N LEU A 135 -24.52 8.32 -6.19
CA LEU A 135 -24.29 9.19 -5.05
C LEU A 135 -24.78 10.63 -5.31
N ILE A 136 -25.20 11.28 -4.25
CA ILE A 136 -25.56 12.69 -4.22
C ILE A 136 -24.75 13.36 -3.12
N TYR A 137 -23.92 14.33 -3.48
CA TYR A 137 -23.18 15.16 -2.53
C TYR A 137 -23.93 16.46 -2.24
N PHE A 138 -24.06 16.77 -0.94
CA PHE A 138 -24.66 18.00 -0.43
C PHE A 138 -23.59 18.98 0.02
N PRO A 139 -23.40 20.12 -0.68
CA PRO A 139 -22.34 21.08 -0.34
C PRO A 139 -22.52 21.71 1.05
N LEU A 140 -23.76 22.01 1.44
CA LEU A 140 -24.08 22.63 2.73
C LEU A 140 -23.89 21.69 3.93
N GLY A 141 -23.96 20.37 3.68
CA GLY A 141 -23.89 19.34 4.72
C GLY A 141 -22.57 18.57 4.74
N GLU A 142 -21.70 18.79 3.75
CA GLU A 142 -20.44 18.07 3.51
C GLU A 142 -20.63 16.54 3.62
N ARG A 143 -21.72 16.02 3.04
CA ARG A 143 -22.12 14.60 3.16
C ARG A 143 -22.51 14.01 1.82
N LEU A 144 -22.14 12.74 1.64
CA LEU A 144 -22.56 11.89 0.54
C LEU A 144 -23.79 11.07 0.95
N PHE A 145 -24.76 11.00 0.05
CA PHE A 145 -25.94 10.15 0.19
C PHE A 145 -26.03 9.19 -0.99
N GLU A 146 -26.32 7.93 -0.71
CA GLU A 146 -26.57 6.91 -1.71
C GLU A 146 -28.06 6.83 -2.03
N ILE A 147 -28.41 6.83 -3.32
CA ILE A 147 -29.79 6.63 -3.76
C ILE A 147 -30.16 5.16 -3.52
N LYS A 148 -31.05 4.90 -2.57
CA LYS A 148 -31.55 3.53 -2.33
C LYS A 148 -32.74 3.19 -3.22
N ARG A 149 -33.54 4.19 -3.59
CA ARG A 149 -34.74 3.98 -4.40
C ARG A 149 -35.10 5.21 -5.21
N VAL A 150 -35.47 4.97 -6.47
CA VAL A 150 -35.96 6.00 -7.40
C VAL A 150 -37.43 5.76 -7.70
N GLU A 151 -38.29 6.59 -7.13
CA GLU A 151 -39.72 6.56 -7.37
C GLU A 151 -40.03 7.25 -8.71
N SER A 152 -40.43 6.44 -9.69
CA SER A 152 -40.84 6.92 -11.01
C SER A 152 -42.35 7.07 -11.18
N GLU A 153 -43.15 6.59 -10.21
CA GLU A 153 -44.62 6.47 -10.32
C GLU A 153 -45.41 7.44 -9.42
N LYS A 154 -44.76 8.15 -8.48
CA LYS A 154 -45.37 9.16 -7.59
C LYS A 154 -44.78 10.56 -7.81
N PRO A 155 -45.56 11.65 -7.58
CA PRO A 155 -46.99 11.70 -7.26
C PRO A 155 -47.83 12.22 -8.44
N PHE A 156 -48.80 11.40 -8.84
CA PHE A 156 -50.00 11.75 -9.61
C PHE A 156 -49.82 12.33 -11.03
N TYR A 157 -50.19 11.51 -12.03
CA TYR A 157 -50.36 11.88 -13.43
C TYR A 157 -51.47 12.92 -13.66
N GLN A 158 -51.31 14.18 -13.21
CA GLN A 158 -52.31 15.24 -13.42
C GLN A 158 -52.62 15.47 -14.91
N LEU A 159 -51.70 15.06 -15.80
CA LEU A 159 -51.83 15.16 -17.26
C LEU A 159 -51.25 13.92 -18.01
N GLY A 160 -51.23 12.75 -17.36
CA GLY A 160 -50.76 11.50 -18.00
C GLY A 160 -49.24 11.33 -18.13
N LYS A 161 -48.43 12.26 -17.60
CA LYS A 161 -46.96 12.17 -17.55
C LYS A 161 -46.46 12.48 -16.12
N ASN A 162 -45.35 11.85 -15.72
CA ASN A 162 -44.59 12.24 -14.53
C ASN A 162 -43.51 13.27 -14.93
N TYR A 163 -43.30 14.28 -14.08
CA TYR A 163 -42.45 15.44 -14.34
C TYR A 163 -41.24 15.53 -13.38
N THR A 164 -41.23 14.70 -12.34
CA THR A 164 -40.20 14.69 -11.29
C THR A 164 -39.76 13.26 -10.96
N TYR A 165 -38.52 13.11 -10.52
CA TYR A 165 -38.08 11.89 -9.84
C TYR A 165 -38.00 12.17 -8.34
N GLU A 166 -38.60 11.29 -7.54
CA GLU A 166 -38.43 11.30 -6.09
C GLU A 166 -37.39 10.23 -5.72
N LEU A 167 -36.36 10.66 -4.99
CA LEU A 167 -35.20 9.86 -4.62
C LEU A 167 -35.24 9.67 -3.10
N SER A 168 -35.31 8.41 -2.67
CA SER A 168 -35.02 8.05 -1.28
C SER A 168 -33.53 7.76 -1.18
N CYS A 169 -32.83 8.59 -0.41
CA CYS A 169 -31.39 8.48 -0.22
C CYS A 169 -31.07 8.20 1.25
N GLU A 170 -30.03 7.41 1.50
CA GLU A 170 -29.47 7.19 2.83
C GLU A 170 -28.05 7.75 2.89
N LEU A 171 -27.54 8.03 4.09
CA LEU A 171 -26.13 8.43 4.25
C LEU A 171 -25.23 7.34 3.66
N TYR A 172 -24.30 7.73 2.80
CA TYR A 172 -23.37 6.79 2.19
C TYR A 172 -22.40 6.23 3.23
N GLU A 173 -22.30 4.90 3.30
CA GLU A 173 -21.29 4.18 4.06
C GLU A 173 -20.22 3.70 3.06
N TYR A 174 -18.95 4.00 3.33
CA TYR A 174 -17.86 3.68 2.39
C TYR A 174 -17.51 2.17 2.44
N GLU A 175 -17.60 1.45 1.32
CA GLU A 175 -17.40 -0.01 1.24
C GLU A 175 -16.19 -0.45 0.38
N ASN A 176 -15.27 0.48 0.03
CA ASN A 176 -14.08 0.34 -0.85
C ASN A 176 -14.25 0.82 -2.30
N GLU A 177 -15.21 1.68 -2.58
CA GLU A 177 -15.36 2.34 -3.86
C GLU A 177 -14.33 3.44 -4.10
N LEU A 178 -14.09 3.72 -5.37
CA LEU A 178 -13.24 4.83 -5.77
C LEU A 178 -14.07 6.10 -5.97
N VAL A 179 -13.88 7.13 -5.16
CA VAL A 179 -14.44 8.47 -5.42
C VAL A 179 -13.29 9.42 -5.78
N ASP A 180 -13.34 9.99 -6.98
CA ASP A 180 -12.30 10.85 -7.56
C ASP A 180 -12.93 11.78 -8.61
N THR A 181 -13.71 12.75 -8.14
CA THR A 181 -14.61 13.58 -8.95
C THR A 181 -14.00 14.90 -9.40
N THR A 182 -12.69 15.10 -9.19
CA THR A 182 -11.94 16.36 -9.39
C THR A 182 -12.39 17.52 -8.51
N ILE A 183 -13.43 17.32 -7.69
CA ILE A 183 -13.98 18.30 -6.76
C ILE A 183 -13.43 17.98 -5.38
N GLU A 184 -12.53 18.83 -4.89
CA GLU A 184 -11.86 18.65 -3.59
C GLU A 184 -12.88 18.46 -2.45
N GLU A 185 -13.97 19.23 -2.43
CA GLU A 185 -15.00 19.10 -1.40
C GLU A 185 -15.65 17.71 -1.36
N VAL A 186 -15.85 17.07 -2.51
CA VAL A 186 -16.45 15.73 -2.61
C VAL A 186 -15.42 14.68 -2.22
N ASP A 187 -14.22 14.77 -2.78
CA ASP A 187 -13.18 13.76 -2.62
C ASP A 187 -12.66 13.72 -1.16
N ASN A 188 -12.61 14.89 -0.49
CA ASN A 188 -12.24 15.00 0.91
C ASN A 188 -13.23 14.30 1.86
N THR A 189 -14.50 14.13 1.47
CA THR A 189 -15.48 13.42 2.33
C THR A 189 -15.21 11.94 2.50
N VAL A 190 -14.40 11.33 1.62
CA VAL A 190 -14.02 9.91 1.69
C VAL A 190 -12.51 9.72 1.81
N GLU A 191 -11.74 10.80 2.00
CA GLU A 191 -10.29 10.74 2.07
C GLU A 191 -9.83 9.93 3.28
N ASP A 192 -10.44 10.20 4.44
CA ASP A 192 -10.16 9.54 5.72
C ASP A 192 -11.07 8.32 5.99
N GLU A 193 -12.02 8.04 5.10
CA GLU A 193 -12.94 6.92 5.25
C GLU A 193 -12.37 5.60 4.70
N GLY A 194 -12.72 4.50 5.38
CA GLY A 194 -12.32 3.14 5.03
C GLY A 194 -11.04 2.67 5.71
N TYR A 195 -10.55 1.51 5.28
CA TYR A 195 -9.35 0.91 5.86
C TYR A 195 -8.09 1.58 5.29
N ILE A 196 -7.53 2.50 6.08
CA ILE A 196 -6.35 3.29 5.71
C ILE A 196 -5.17 2.83 6.56
N THR A 197 -4.08 2.46 5.90
CA THR A 197 -2.84 2.08 6.57
C THR A 197 -1.79 3.16 6.42
N GLN A 198 -0.98 3.34 7.45
CA GLN A 198 0.07 4.36 7.47
C GLN A 198 1.45 3.74 7.21
N LEU A 199 2.18 4.30 6.26
CA LEU A 199 3.60 4.07 6.03
C LEU A 199 4.37 5.29 6.54
N ASN A 200 5.32 5.04 7.44
CA ASN A 200 6.34 6.02 7.77
C ASN A 200 7.53 5.83 6.84
N LEU A 201 7.79 6.82 6.03
CA LEU A 201 8.83 6.84 5.02
C LEU A 201 10.05 7.62 5.52
N VAL A 202 11.23 7.23 5.05
CA VAL A 202 12.48 7.92 5.37
C VAL A 202 12.48 9.28 4.65
N GLY A 203 12.33 10.37 5.40
CA GLY A 203 12.35 11.74 4.88
C GLY A 203 13.73 12.37 4.74
N THR A 204 14.73 11.87 5.46
CA THR A 204 16.14 12.28 5.29
C THR A 204 17.04 11.10 5.58
N GLY A 205 17.94 10.78 4.64
CA GLY A 205 18.92 9.71 4.79
C GLY A 205 20.03 10.14 5.74
N ILE A 206 20.47 9.21 6.60
CA ILE A 206 21.61 9.40 7.49
C ILE A 206 22.65 8.36 7.09
N THR A 207 23.85 8.82 6.75
CA THR A 207 24.94 7.89 6.40
C THR A 207 25.42 7.16 7.65
N ALA A 208 25.53 5.85 7.56
CA ALA A 208 26.09 5.02 8.61
C ALA A 208 27.57 5.38 8.86
N THR A 209 27.99 5.32 10.11
CA THR A 209 29.37 5.56 10.51
C THR A 209 29.89 4.40 11.35
N GLY A 210 31.18 4.10 11.21
CA GLY A 210 31.81 3.02 11.95
C GLY A 210 33.33 3.17 12.02
N VAL A 211 33.92 2.41 12.94
CA VAL A 211 35.37 2.33 13.13
C VAL A 211 35.82 0.88 13.03
N ALA A 212 36.91 0.65 12.31
CA ALA A 212 37.52 -0.65 12.15
C ALA A 212 38.72 -0.78 13.09
N GLN A 213 38.86 -1.93 13.73
CA GLN A 213 40.02 -2.26 14.56
C GLN A 213 40.99 -3.13 13.80
N ARG A 214 42.27 -2.78 13.85
CA ARG A 214 43.34 -3.59 13.27
C ARG A 214 43.70 -4.73 14.22
N GLY A 215 43.72 -5.95 13.71
CA GLY A 215 44.26 -7.09 14.43
C GLY A 215 45.79 -7.21 14.32
N THR A 216 46.37 -8.10 15.11
CA THR A 216 47.84 -8.15 15.28
C THR A 216 48.49 -9.12 14.28
N THR A 217 48.45 -10.42 14.57
CA THR A 217 49.16 -11.44 13.80
C THR A 217 48.30 -12.69 13.65
N GLY A 218 48.44 -13.36 12.50
CA GLY A 218 47.85 -14.67 12.25
C GLY A 218 46.33 -14.63 12.19
N MET A 219 45.77 -13.85 11.28
CA MET A 219 44.32 -13.74 11.08
C MET A 219 43.92 -14.41 9.78
N LEU A 220 42.71 -14.96 9.71
CA LEU A 220 42.17 -15.42 8.45
C LEU A 220 41.87 -14.22 7.54
N GLY A 221 42.57 -14.14 6.41
CA GLY A 221 42.53 -13.00 5.50
C GLY A 221 41.35 -13.02 4.56
N PHE A 222 41.12 -14.17 3.94
CA PHE A 222 40.05 -14.40 2.98
C PHE A 222 39.77 -15.89 2.90
N ILE A 223 38.57 -16.25 2.43
CA ILE A 223 38.19 -17.62 2.07
C ILE A 223 37.60 -17.54 0.67
N ASP A 224 38.32 -18.05 -0.32
CA ASP A 224 37.89 -18.08 -1.70
C ASP A 224 37.37 -19.47 -2.06
N ILE A 225 36.27 -19.51 -2.80
CA ILE A 225 35.68 -20.74 -3.30
C ILE A 225 36.44 -21.16 -4.57
N VAL A 226 36.99 -22.38 -4.57
CA VAL A 226 37.65 -23.00 -5.73
C VAL A 226 36.67 -23.88 -6.49
N ASN A 227 35.73 -24.51 -5.79
CA ASN A 227 34.60 -25.24 -6.35
C ASN A 227 33.36 -24.95 -5.51
N ASP A 228 32.30 -24.47 -6.14
CA ASP A 228 31.04 -24.10 -5.51
C ASP A 228 30.20 -25.30 -5.08
N GLY A 229 30.53 -26.49 -5.58
CA GLY A 229 29.78 -27.71 -5.32
C GLY A 229 28.35 -27.64 -5.87
N SER A 230 27.54 -28.65 -5.58
CA SER A 230 26.15 -28.66 -6.01
C SER A 230 25.26 -29.51 -5.08
N GLY A 231 23.95 -29.29 -5.17
CA GLY A 231 22.93 -30.09 -4.49
C GLY A 231 22.62 -29.66 -3.06
N TYR A 232 22.97 -28.44 -2.67
CA TYR A 232 22.69 -27.93 -1.33
C TYR A 232 21.19 -27.69 -1.11
N VAL A 233 20.59 -28.33 -0.10
CA VAL A 233 19.21 -28.08 0.34
C VAL A 233 19.15 -26.95 1.37
N SER A 234 20.22 -26.80 2.17
CA SER A 234 20.42 -25.68 3.08
C SER A 234 21.88 -25.23 3.06
N ALA A 235 22.17 -24.04 3.61
CA ALA A 235 23.55 -23.58 3.71
C ALA A 235 24.39 -24.54 4.60
N PRO A 236 25.59 -24.97 4.16
CA PRO A 236 26.46 -25.79 4.99
C PRO A 236 27.08 -24.96 6.13
N THR A 237 27.47 -25.64 7.20
CA THR A 237 28.18 -25.04 8.33
C THR A 237 29.67 -25.00 8.01
N VAL A 238 30.31 -23.84 8.24
CA VAL A 238 31.76 -23.67 8.08
C VAL A 238 32.43 -23.91 9.44
N ILE A 239 33.24 -24.96 9.51
CA ILE A 239 34.00 -25.33 10.70
C ILE A 239 35.48 -25.04 10.42
N ILE A 240 36.08 -24.18 11.25
CA ILE A 240 37.50 -23.81 11.14
C ILE A 240 38.21 -24.36 12.37
N SER A 241 39.29 -25.12 12.22
CA SER A 241 40.02 -25.67 13.37
C SER A 241 40.62 -24.57 14.24
N SER A 242 40.75 -24.81 15.55
CA SER A 242 41.39 -23.88 16.48
C SER A 242 42.84 -23.56 16.07
N PRO A 243 43.34 -22.34 16.38
CA PRO A 243 44.73 -21.99 16.12
C PRO A 243 45.71 -22.85 16.94
N PRO A 244 46.98 -23.01 16.51
CA PRO A 244 47.97 -23.82 17.24
C PRO A 244 48.31 -23.29 18.64
N SER A 245 48.09 -21.99 18.89
CA SER A 245 48.35 -21.35 20.18
C SER A 245 47.12 -21.39 21.08
N VAL A 246 47.30 -21.80 22.33
CA VAL A 246 46.23 -21.82 23.36
C VAL A 246 45.66 -20.44 23.71
N SER A 247 46.37 -19.36 23.38
CA SER A 247 45.88 -17.99 23.55
C SER A 247 45.23 -17.43 22.28
N GLY A 248 45.16 -18.22 21.21
CA GLY A 248 44.57 -17.81 19.94
C GLY A 248 43.04 -17.87 19.97
N VAL A 249 42.41 -17.02 19.17
CA VAL A 249 40.96 -16.99 18.99
C VAL A 249 40.61 -17.75 17.73
N GLN A 250 39.64 -18.67 17.84
CA GLN A 250 39.12 -19.42 16.69
C GLN A 250 38.33 -18.50 15.75
N ALA A 251 38.59 -18.65 14.45
CA ALA A 251 37.91 -17.91 13.40
C ALA A 251 36.50 -18.48 13.17
N ARG A 252 35.60 -17.62 12.71
CA ARG A 252 34.20 -17.96 12.42
C ARG A 252 33.83 -17.37 11.07
N ALA A 253 33.13 -18.17 10.27
CA ALA A 253 32.65 -17.77 8.95
C ALA A 253 31.26 -18.39 8.69
N VAL A 254 30.53 -17.80 7.75
CA VAL A 254 29.20 -18.23 7.34
C VAL A 254 29.20 -18.47 5.84
N ALA A 255 28.71 -19.64 5.41
CA ALA A 255 28.52 -19.95 4.00
C ALA A 255 27.16 -19.42 3.51
N ILE A 256 27.15 -18.86 2.31
CA ILE A 256 25.95 -18.35 1.64
C ILE A 256 25.78 -19.15 0.36
N THR A 257 24.59 -19.73 0.16
CA THR A 257 24.24 -20.49 -1.06
C THR A 257 23.38 -19.65 -2.00
N THR A 258 23.42 -19.97 -3.29
CA THR A 258 22.53 -19.38 -4.30
C THR A 258 21.90 -20.49 -5.14
N SER A 259 20.80 -20.18 -5.84
CA SER A 259 20.11 -21.08 -6.77
C SER A 259 20.08 -20.47 -8.15
N ILE A 260 20.68 -21.13 -9.13
CA ILE A 260 20.60 -20.73 -10.54
C ILE A 260 20.12 -21.94 -11.35
N GLY A 261 19.03 -21.77 -12.08
CA GLY A 261 18.44 -22.86 -12.89
C GLY A 261 17.94 -24.06 -12.07
N GLY A 262 17.56 -23.83 -10.80
CA GLY A 262 17.08 -24.90 -9.90
C GLY A 262 18.18 -25.72 -9.25
N ILE A 263 19.45 -25.37 -9.45
CA ILE A 263 20.60 -26.00 -8.79
C ILE A 263 21.14 -25.05 -7.73
N ASN A 264 21.24 -25.56 -6.49
CA ASN A 264 21.80 -24.81 -5.37
C ASN A 264 23.30 -25.10 -5.22
N SER A 265 24.12 -24.05 -5.22
CA SER A 265 25.57 -24.10 -5.01
C SER A 265 26.03 -23.03 -4.02
N LEU A 266 27.30 -23.08 -3.58
CA LEU A 266 27.88 -22.04 -2.75
C LEU A 266 28.13 -20.77 -3.57
N LYS A 267 27.63 -19.64 -3.06
CA LYS A 267 27.85 -18.32 -3.65
C LYS A 267 29.12 -17.66 -3.10
N GLU A 268 29.24 -17.65 -1.78
CA GLU A 268 30.33 -16.96 -1.07
C GLU A 268 30.45 -17.51 0.36
N ILE A 269 31.62 -17.32 0.97
CA ILE A 269 31.85 -17.58 2.39
C ILE A 269 32.37 -16.27 3.00
N VAL A 270 31.63 -15.74 3.97
CA VAL A 270 31.95 -14.47 4.62
C VAL A 270 32.49 -14.72 6.02
N ILE A 271 33.57 -14.02 6.37
CA ILE A 271 34.22 -14.12 7.67
C ILE A 271 33.49 -13.19 8.65
N THR A 272 33.00 -13.76 9.75
CA THR A 272 32.37 -13.01 10.85
C THR A 272 33.36 -12.68 11.96
N ASP A 273 34.35 -13.54 12.16
CA ASP A 273 35.48 -13.31 13.05
C ASP A 273 36.72 -13.93 12.42
N PRO A 274 37.77 -13.16 12.09
CA PRO A 274 38.96 -13.72 11.46
C PRO A 274 39.88 -14.49 12.42
N GLY A 275 39.57 -14.49 13.72
CA GLY A 275 40.38 -15.14 14.75
C GLY A 275 41.77 -14.51 14.89
N THR A 276 42.63 -15.14 15.68
CA THR A 276 44.01 -14.65 15.92
C THR A 276 44.97 -15.80 16.16
N LEU A 277 46.27 -15.53 15.92
CA LEU A 277 47.39 -16.45 16.14
C LEU A 277 47.36 -17.75 15.30
N TYR A 278 46.80 -17.67 14.08
CA TYR A 278 47.04 -18.70 13.07
C TYR A 278 48.46 -18.62 12.51
N ASP A 279 49.03 -19.79 12.25
CA ASP A 279 50.38 -19.94 11.72
C ASP A 279 50.31 -20.39 10.25
N PRO A 280 50.89 -19.65 9.29
CA PRO A 280 50.92 -20.07 7.89
C PRO A 280 51.67 -21.39 7.66
N ASP A 281 52.63 -21.74 8.53
CA ASP A 281 53.36 -23.01 8.45
C ASP A 281 52.56 -24.19 9.03
N ASN A 282 51.55 -23.90 9.85
CA ASN A 282 50.60 -24.87 10.41
C ASN A 282 49.17 -24.38 10.15
N PRO A 283 48.71 -24.38 8.88
CA PRO A 283 47.46 -23.76 8.49
C PRO A 283 46.25 -24.49 9.09
N PRO A 284 45.16 -23.76 9.39
CA PRO A 284 43.94 -24.37 9.91
C PRO A 284 43.26 -25.26 8.86
N LEU A 285 42.47 -26.22 9.35
CA LEU A 285 41.57 -27.01 8.51
C LEU A 285 40.21 -26.31 8.44
N ILE A 286 39.72 -26.07 7.22
CA ILE A 286 38.35 -25.59 6.97
C ILE A 286 37.52 -26.75 6.43
N ILE A 287 36.44 -27.09 7.12
CA ILE A 287 35.49 -28.14 6.77
C ILE A 287 34.13 -27.50 6.51
N LEU A 288 33.52 -27.87 5.39
CA LEU A 288 32.14 -27.53 5.07
C LEU A 288 31.29 -28.77 5.32
N GLU A 289 30.39 -28.70 6.30
CA GLU A 289 29.59 -29.85 6.73
C GLU A 289 28.09 -29.53 6.72
N GLY A 290 27.28 -30.53 6.37
CA GLY A 290 25.83 -30.40 6.29
C GLY A 290 25.34 -29.79 4.97
N GLY A 291 24.09 -29.33 4.96
CA GLY A 291 23.49 -28.72 3.77
C GLY A 291 23.07 -29.67 2.66
N GLY A 292 23.43 -30.96 2.72
CA GLY A 292 23.00 -31.99 1.76
C GLY A 292 23.70 -31.97 0.38
N GLY A 293 24.51 -30.94 0.11
CA GLY A 293 25.31 -30.82 -1.12
C GLY A 293 26.71 -31.45 -0.99
N ALA A 294 27.41 -31.55 -2.12
CA ALA A 294 28.76 -32.11 -2.19
C ALA A 294 29.65 -31.39 -3.21
N GLY A 295 30.96 -31.56 -3.07
CA GLY A 295 31.95 -31.12 -4.04
C GLY A 295 32.50 -29.71 -3.83
N ALA A 296 32.09 -29.01 -2.76
CA ALA A 296 32.65 -27.71 -2.44
C ALA A 296 34.13 -27.81 -2.03
N ALA A 297 34.94 -26.88 -2.53
CA ALA A 297 36.34 -26.75 -2.17
C ALA A 297 36.67 -25.26 -1.99
N VAL A 298 37.47 -24.96 -0.97
CA VAL A 298 37.85 -23.59 -0.62
C VAL A 298 39.35 -23.48 -0.45
N THR A 299 39.87 -22.29 -0.71
CA THR A 299 41.22 -21.88 -0.34
C THR A 299 41.13 -20.68 0.59
N PHE A 300 42.16 -20.42 1.37
CA PHE A 300 42.19 -19.31 2.30
C PHE A 300 43.60 -18.78 2.45
N GLY A 301 43.72 -17.55 2.94
CA GLY A 301 44.99 -16.92 3.27
C GLY A 301 45.07 -16.55 4.75
N ILE A 302 46.27 -16.56 5.32
CA ILE A 302 46.54 -15.98 6.64
C ILE A 302 47.28 -14.66 6.42
N VAL A 303 46.81 -13.62 7.10
CA VAL A 303 47.34 -12.26 7.00
C VAL A 303 47.75 -11.72 8.35
N ASN A 304 48.71 -10.79 8.33
CA ASN A 304 49.06 -9.96 9.47
C ASN A 304 48.55 -8.54 9.22
N THR A 305 48.33 -7.78 10.29
CA THR A 305 47.94 -6.36 10.23
C THR A 305 46.71 -6.06 9.35
N GLY A 306 45.76 -6.99 9.27
CA GLY A 306 44.42 -6.80 8.70
C GLY A 306 43.41 -6.24 9.70
N ILE A 307 42.15 -6.07 9.26
CA ILE A 307 41.04 -5.65 10.11
C ILE A 307 40.43 -6.86 10.84
N THR A 308 40.30 -6.77 12.17
CA THR A 308 39.73 -7.86 12.99
C THR A 308 38.25 -7.69 13.28
N SER A 309 37.77 -6.45 13.39
CA SER A 309 36.38 -6.16 13.70
C SER A 309 35.99 -4.78 13.20
N VAL A 310 34.70 -4.59 12.95
CA VAL A 310 34.09 -3.29 12.68
C VAL A 310 33.05 -3.01 13.75
N THR A 311 33.16 -1.85 14.39
CA THR A 311 32.13 -1.34 15.28
C THR A 311 31.32 -0.28 14.53
N ILE A 312 30.03 -0.54 14.35
CA ILE A 312 29.09 0.43 13.79
C ILE A 312 28.72 1.41 14.90
N THR A 313 29.06 2.69 14.71
CA THR A 313 28.73 3.77 15.65
C THR A 313 27.30 4.26 15.43
N GLU A 314 26.89 4.38 14.17
CA GLU A 314 25.53 4.70 13.76
C GLU A 314 25.17 3.88 12.51
N GLY A 315 24.09 3.08 12.56
CA GLY A 315 23.67 2.22 11.45
C GLY A 315 23.09 2.96 10.24
N GLY A 316 23.02 4.28 10.32
CA GLY A 316 22.41 5.15 9.32
C GLY A 316 20.91 4.92 9.16
N ARG A 317 20.32 5.56 8.14
CA ARG A 317 18.90 5.47 7.76
C ARG A 317 18.75 5.68 6.26
N GLY A 318 17.87 4.91 5.63
CA GLY A 318 17.47 5.10 4.23
C GLY A 318 18.28 4.29 3.20
N TYR A 319 18.87 3.17 3.62
CA TYR A 319 19.52 2.25 2.69
C TYR A 319 18.47 1.32 2.03
N ALA A 320 18.26 1.51 0.72
CA ALA A 320 17.39 0.66 -0.10
C ALA A 320 18.11 -0.59 -0.64
N PHE A 321 19.40 -0.42 -0.90
CA PHE A 321 20.28 -1.43 -1.45
C PHE A 321 21.50 -1.58 -0.55
N THR A 322 22.14 -2.75 -0.59
CA THR A 322 23.34 -3.01 0.20
C THR A 322 24.41 -1.96 -0.11
N PRO A 323 24.87 -1.19 0.88
CA PRO A 323 25.85 -0.15 0.66
C PRO A 323 27.25 -0.72 0.45
N THR A 324 28.12 0.09 -0.16
CA THR A 324 29.54 -0.20 -0.29
C THR A 324 30.26 0.21 0.99
N VAL A 325 31.08 -0.70 1.53
CA VAL A 325 31.90 -0.47 2.71
C VAL A 325 33.36 -0.31 2.29
N GLU A 326 33.95 0.85 2.60
CA GLU A 326 35.35 1.16 2.31
C GLU A 326 36.15 1.39 3.59
N PHE A 327 37.40 0.95 3.58
CA PHE A 327 38.30 1.02 4.73
C PHE A 327 39.49 1.91 4.42
N ALA A 328 39.73 2.93 5.24
CA ALA A 328 40.89 3.80 5.12
C ALA A 328 42.13 3.23 5.83
N GLY A 329 43.33 3.71 5.44
CA GLY A 329 44.56 3.51 6.20
C GLY A 329 45.52 2.44 5.67
N VAL A 330 45.27 1.85 4.50
CA VAL A 330 46.26 1.03 3.78
C VAL A 330 47.07 1.92 2.85
N THR A 331 48.39 1.97 3.03
CA THR A 331 49.33 2.63 2.11
C THR A 331 50.15 1.62 1.29
N THR A 332 50.35 0.43 1.84
CA THR A 332 51.04 -0.71 1.23
C THR A 332 50.35 -1.98 1.68
N GLY A 333 49.95 -2.84 0.74
CA GLY A 333 49.16 -4.04 1.02
C GLY A 333 47.81 -4.02 0.30
N THR A 334 46.84 -4.74 0.85
CA THR A 334 45.52 -4.97 0.26
C THR A 334 44.45 -4.40 1.19
N SER A 335 43.58 -3.54 0.66
CA SER A 335 42.44 -3.02 1.42
C SER A 335 41.44 -4.13 1.74
N ALA A 336 40.87 -4.07 2.94
CA ALA A 336 39.76 -4.92 3.35
C ALA A 336 38.54 -4.69 2.46
N SER A 337 37.76 -5.74 2.27
CA SER A 337 36.46 -5.71 1.60
C SER A 337 35.44 -6.42 2.46
N ALA A 338 34.24 -5.85 2.55
CA ALA A 338 33.19 -6.35 3.43
C ALA A 338 31.81 -6.10 2.82
N THR A 339 30.86 -6.96 3.20
CA THR A 339 29.46 -6.86 2.85
C THR A 339 28.69 -6.34 4.07
N ALA A 340 27.96 -5.25 3.89
CA ALA A 340 27.05 -4.73 4.91
C ALA A 340 25.79 -5.62 4.99
N ILE A 341 25.36 -5.91 6.21
CA ILE A 341 24.09 -6.59 6.49
C ILE A 341 23.11 -5.55 6.98
N MET A 342 21.94 -5.51 6.35
CA MET A 342 20.91 -4.52 6.62
C MET A 342 19.68 -5.15 7.27
N SER A 343 19.00 -4.36 8.09
CA SER A 343 17.67 -4.66 8.61
C SER A 343 16.88 -3.36 8.72
N GLY A 344 15.69 -3.31 8.11
CA GLY A 344 14.81 -2.12 8.18
C GLY A 344 15.45 -0.84 7.62
N GLY A 345 16.22 -0.94 6.53
CA GLY A 345 16.88 0.21 5.90
C GLY A 345 18.06 0.81 6.68
N LYS A 346 18.60 0.06 7.66
CA LYS A 346 19.74 0.41 8.51
C LYS A 346 20.77 -0.71 8.49
N ILE A 347 22.03 -0.39 8.70
CA ILE A 347 23.12 -1.37 8.77
C ILE A 347 23.22 -1.90 10.20
N VAL A 348 23.14 -3.22 10.32
CA VAL A 348 23.17 -3.93 11.62
C VAL A 348 24.47 -4.69 11.84
N ASP A 349 25.15 -5.10 10.77
CA ASP A 349 26.37 -5.89 10.84
C ASP A 349 27.22 -5.67 9.57
N ILE A 350 28.52 -5.95 9.64
CA ILE A 350 29.47 -5.87 8.52
C ILE A 350 30.31 -7.14 8.55
N ARG A 351 30.26 -7.93 7.47
CA ARG A 351 30.98 -9.21 7.36
C ARG A 351 32.08 -9.12 6.32
N PHE A 352 33.24 -9.70 6.61
CA PHE A 352 34.40 -9.56 5.74
C PHE A 352 34.38 -10.58 4.61
N ASN A 353 34.62 -10.10 3.38
CA ASN A 353 35.02 -10.96 2.26
C ASN A 353 36.55 -11.09 2.24
N ASN A 354 37.24 -10.00 2.62
CA ASN A 354 38.68 -9.98 2.84
C ASN A 354 39.01 -9.01 3.98
N THR A 355 39.76 -9.42 4.99
CA THR A 355 40.16 -8.55 6.11
C THR A 355 41.23 -7.54 5.73
N GLY A 356 41.82 -7.68 4.54
CA GLY A 356 42.95 -6.90 4.08
C GLY A 356 44.24 -7.17 4.86
N SER A 357 45.29 -6.43 4.52
CA SER A 357 46.60 -6.50 5.16
C SER A 357 47.36 -5.18 4.98
N GLY A 358 48.24 -4.84 5.91
CA GLY A 358 49.11 -3.67 5.79
C GLY A 358 48.55 -2.39 6.43
N TYR A 359 47.56 -2.53 7.32
CA TYR A 359 47.06 -1.41 8.11
C TYR A 359 48.08 -1.02 9.19
N THR A 360 48.45 0.27 9.22
CA THR A 360 49.48 0.79 10.14
C THR A 360 48.89 1.44 11.39
N SER A 361 47.66 1.94 11.30
CA SER A 361 46.89 2.47 12.43
C SER A 361 46.19 1.36 13.20
N ALA A 362 46.08 1.51 14.53
CA ALA A 362 45.30 0.58 15.36
C ALA A 362 43.79 0.69 15.10
N THR A 363 43.33 1.90 14.78
CA THR A 363 41.95 2.19 14.38
C THR A 363 41.94 2.81 12.99
N SER A 364 41.07 2.31 12.13
CA SER A 364 40.83 2.82 10.77
C SER A 364 39.41 3.36 10.64
N ALA A 365 39.26 4.44 9.87
CA ALA A 365 37.94 4.96 9.51
C ALA A 365 37.26 4.02 8.50
N VAL A 366 35.96 3.81 8.68
CA VAL A 366 35.11 3.09 7.73
C VAL A 366 34.17 4.09 7.08
N SER A 367 34.25 4.22 5.76
CA SER A 367 33.33 5.02 4.97
C SER A 367 32.30 4.10 4.34
N ILE A 368 31.02 4.39 4.59
CA ILE A 368 29.92 3.60 4.06
C ILE A 368 29.15 4.48 3.07
N THR A 369 29.12 4.07 1.81
CA THR A 369 28.50 4.82 0.71
C THR A 369 27.38 3.98 0.08
N GLY A 370 26.40 4.63 -0.55
CA GLY A 370 25.26 3.92 -1.15
C GLY A 370 23.88 4.41 -0.72
N ILE A 371 23.79 5.54 0.00
CA ILE A 371 22.53 6.29 0.06
C ILE A 371 22.30 6.85 -1.33
N SER A 372 21.50 6.15 -2.13
CA SER A 372 21.37 6.44 -3.56
C SER A 372 20.45 7.62 -3.86
N THR A 373 19.60 8.05 -2.93
CA THR A 373 18.76 9.27 -2.94
C THR A 373 17.59 8.97 -2.02
N THR A 374 17.44 9.72 -0.94
CA THR A 374 16.28 9.58 -0.07
C THR A 374 15.17 10.42 -0.64
N GLY A 375 14.08 9.79 -1.09
CA GLY A 375 12.81 10.46 -1.31
C GLY A 375 12.80 11.45 -2.46
N ILE A 376 12.55 10.97 -3.68
CA ILE A 376 12.35 11.84 -4.85
C ILE A 376 10.87 11.94 -5.14
N GLY A 377 10.40 13.14 -5.47
CA GLY A 377 9.03 13.38 -5.93
C GLY A 377 8.01 13.50 -4.80
N THR A 378 6.77 13.73 -5.20
CA THR A 378 5.60 13.83 -4.32
C THR A 378 4.62 12.80 -4.84
N PHE A 379 4.13 11.92 -3.96
CA PHE A 379 3.07 11.00 -4.37
C PHE A 379 1.80 11.79 -4.73
N ILE A 380 1.08 11.33 -5.74
CA ILE A 380 -0.16 11.93 -6.22
C ILE A 380 -1.33 11.19 -5.58
N TYR A 381 -2.37 11.93 -5.19
CA TYR A 381 -3.63 11.34 -4.71
C TYR A 381 -4.11 10.24 -5.66
N ASN A 382 -4.57 9.13 -5.10
CA ASN A 382 -5.14 7.99 -5.80
C ASN A 382 -4.20 7.22 -6.75
N GLU A 383 -2.92 7.57 -6.82
CA GLU A 383 -1.97 6.79 -7.62
C GLU A 383 -1.69 5.43 -6.99
N ILE A 384 -1.34 4.44 -7.82
CA ILE A 384 -0.89 3.14 -7.34
C ILE A 384 0.58 3.23 -6.94
N VAL A 385 0.89 2.86 -5.70
CA VAL A 385 2.25 2.66 -5.22
C VAL A 385 2.58 1.18 -5.13
N THR A 386 3.82 0.82 -5.47
CA THR A 386 4.29 -0.57 -5.48
C THR A 386 5.55 -0.73 -4.63
N GLY A 387 5.48 -1.64 -3.64
CA GLY A 387 6.63 -2.10 -2.87
C GLY A 387 7.53 -3.00 -3.71
N GLN A 388 8.81 -2.63 -3.84
CA GLN A 388 9.75 -3.33 -4.74
C GLN A 388 10.16 -4.71 -4.23
N THR A 389 10.12 -4.94 -2.92
CA THR A 389 10.52 -6.23 -2.32
C THR A 389 9.29 -7.09 -2.04
N SER A 390 8.24 -6.50 -1.48
CA SER A 390 7.00 -7.19 -1.14
C SER A 390 6.10 -7.45 -2.35
N GLY A 391 6.21 -6.64 -3.40
CA GLY A 391 5.27 -6.65 -4.54
C GLY A 391 3.88 -6.12 -4.19
N VAL A 392 3.69 -5.56 -2.99
CA VAL A 392 2.41 -5.03 -2.54
C VAL A 392 2.07 -3.76 -3.32
N THR A 393 0.83 -3.69 -3.77
CA THR A 393 0.24 -2.52 -4.40
C THR A 393 -0.78 -1.91 -3.46
N ALA A 394 -0.76 -0.59 -3.33
CA ALA A 394 -1.76 0.16 -2.59
C ALA A 394 -2.06 1.48 -3.30
N ARG A 395 -3.16 2.14 -2.96
CA ARG A 395 -3.52 3.45 -3.50
C ARG A 395 -3.22 4.55 -2.50
N VAL A 396 -2.61 5.63 -2.97
CA VAL A 396 -2.28 6.79 -2.14
C VAL A 396 -3.55 7.52 -1.73
N LYS A 397 -3.72 7.73 -0.43
CA LYS A 397 -4.76 8.58 0.13
C LYS A 397 -4.22 9.95 0.52
N ASP A 398 -3.07 9.97 1.18
CA ASP A 398 -2.46 11.23 1.61
C ASP A 398 -0.94 11.09 1.68
N PHE A 399 -0.24 12.19 1.42
CA PHE A 399 1.21 12.27 1.48
C PHE A 399 1.64 13.57 2.16
N LYS A 400 2.17 13.45 3.38
CA LYS A 400 2.54 14.60 4.21
C LYS A 400 3.97 14.51 4.69
N ARG A 401 4.72 15.59 4.47
CA ARG A 401 6.01 15.81 5.13
C ARG A 401 5.79 16.46 6.49
N ARG A 402 6.02 15.71 7.57
CA ARG A 402 5.70 16.10 8.95
C ARG A 402 6.76 17.00 9.59
N VAL A 403 6.82 18.25 9.13
CA VAL A 403 7.71 19.30 9.68
C VAL A 403 7.36 19.67 11.12
N ASP A 404 6.11 19.42 11.52
CA ASP A 404 5.60 19.58 12.87
C ASP A 404 6.25 18.61 13.88
N ILE A 405 6.60 17.39 13.45
CA ILE A 405 7.25 16.39 14.31
C ILE A 405 8.73 16.67 14.47
N ASN A 406 9.43 16.94 13.37
CA ASN A 406 10.86 17.25 13.40
C ASN A 406 11.22 18.24 12.28
N PRO A 407 11.63 19.48 12.62
CA PRO A 407 11.93 20.49 11.61
C PRO A 407 13.28 20.25 10.90
N THR A 408 14.19 19.47 11.49
CA THR A 408 15.52 19.18 10.94
C THR A 408 15.51 17.94 10.07
N TYR A 409 14.80 16.89 10.49
CA TYR A 409 14.66 15.61 9.78
C TYR A 409 13.20 15.18 9.79
N PRO A 410 12.32 15.87 9.03
CA PRO A 410 10.89 15.59 9.07
C PRO A 410 10.62 14.17 8.58
N PRO A 411 9.92 13.33 9.37
CA PRO A 411 9.43 12.07 8.86
C PRO A 411 8.41 12.34 7.75
N ILE A 412 8.27 11.38 6.85
CA ILE A 412 7.29 11.44 5.78
C ILE A 412 6.22 10.41 6.09
N GLU A 413 4.98 10.86 6.07
CA GLU A 413 3.80 10.02 6.28
C GLU A 413 3.13 9.82 4.93
N LEU A 414 2.92 8.55 4.57
CA LEU A 414 2.16 8.14 3.40
C LEU A 414 1.00 7.29 3.89
N ARG A 415 -0.23 7.75 3.66
CA ARG A 415 -1.44 6.99 3.92
C ARG A 415 -1.86 6.28 2.65
N VAL A 416 -2.16 4.99 2.76
CA VAL A 416 -2.57 4.16 1.64
C VAL A 416 -3.78 3.30 1.97
N SER A 417 -4.57 2.99 0.95
CA SER A 417 -5.75 2.13 1.02
C SER A 417 -5.70 1.04 -0.05
N LEU A 418 -6.63 0.08 0.00
CA LEU A 418 -6.76 -1.02 -0.95
C LEU A 418 -5.46 -1.85 -1.11
N ASN A 419 -4.82 -2.14 0.01
CA ASN A 419 -3.55 -2.85 0.03
C ASN A 419 -3.74 -4.31 -0.40
N SER A 420 -2.93 -4.78 -1.36
CA SER A 420 -2.91 -6.20 -1.73
C SER A 420 -2.17 -7.08 -0.71
N GLY A 421 -1.52 -6.48 0.29
CA GLY A 421 -0.76 -7.15 1.35
C GLY A 421 -0.07 -6.16 2.29
N SER A 422 0.98 -6.59 2.99
CA SER A 422 1.73 -5.76 3.93
C SER A 422 3.11 -5.36 3.40
N PHE A 423 3.47 -4.09 3.59
CA PHE A 423 4.79 -3.57 3.24
C PHE A 423 5.86 -4.02 4.25
N TYR A 424 7.12 -4.06 3.81
CA TYR A 424 8.28 -4.41 4.61
C TYR A 424 9.15 -3.20 4.92
N ALA A 425 9.62 -3.08 6.16
CA ALA A 425 10.59 -2.06 6.53
C ALA A 425 11.91 -2.21 5.75
N GLY A 426 12.41 -1.11 5.22
CA GLY A 426 13.61 -1.03 4.38
C GLY A 426 13.34 -1.24 2.89
N GLU A 427 12.12 -1.58 2.46
CA GLU A 427 11.82 -1.67 1.04
C GLU A 427 11.60 -0.30 0.39
N ALA A 428 11.82 -0.24 -0.93
CA ALA A 428 11.49 0.94 -1.72
C ALA A 428 10.02 0.86 -2.19
N VAL A 429 9.32 1.98 -2.09
CA VAL A 429 7.95 2.16 -2.58
C VAL A 429 8.00 3.18 -3.71
N ILE A 430 7.45 2.80 -4.87
CA ILE A 430 7.48 3.59 -6.11
C ILE A 430 6.06 3.93 -6.56
N GLY A 431 5.79 5.20 -6.84
CA GLY A 431 4.53 5.69 -7.39
C GLY A 431 4.46 5.43 -8.90
N GLY A 432 3.35 4.86 -9.36
CA GLY A 432 3.16 4.50 -10.76
C GLY A 432 3.01 5.69 -11.71
N ILE A 433 2.54 6.83 -11.22
CA ILE A 433 2.33 8.05 -12.03
C ILE A 433 3.43 9.07 -11.73
N SER A 434 3.62 9.40 -10.45
CA SER A 434 4.57 10.41 -10.00
C SER A 434 6.02 9.97 -10.16
N SER A 435 6.27 8.67 -10.30
CA SER A 435 7.61 8.06 -10.14
C SER A 435 8.26 8.41 -8.79
N ALA A 436 7.47 8.88 -7.81
CA ALA A 436 7.96 9.21 -6.50
C ALA A 436 8.51 7.95 -5.83
N THR A 437 9.69 8.04 -5.24
CA THR A 437 10.41 6.88 -4.70
C THR A 437 10.90 7.16 -3.30
N TYR A 438 10.45 6.35 -2.34
CA TYR A 438 10.76 6.49 -0.92
C TYR A 438 11.05 5.13 -0.27
N ILE A 439 11.80 5.13 0.83
CA ILE A 439 12.09 3.91 1.60
C ILE A 439 11.17 3.85 2.81
N VAL A 440 10.58 2.68 3.06
CA VAL A 440 9.73 2.43 4.22
C VAL A 440 10.60 2.31 5.47
N ASP A 441 10.40 3.17 6.47
CA ASP A 441 11.01 3.02 7.79
C ASP A 441 10.14 2.09 8.66
N SER A 442 8.83 2.27 8.63
CA SER A 442 7.86 1.38 9.28
C SER A 442 6.50 1.40 8.58
N TYR A 443 5.73 0.33 8.78
CA TYR A 443 4.38 0.15 8.24
C TYR A 443 3.45 -0.29 9.38
N SER A 444 2.28 0.35 9.46
CA SER A 444 1.19 -0.09 10.34
C SER A 444 0.21 -0.95 9.56
N THR A 445 -0.12 -2.11 10.12
CA THR A 445 -1.22 -2.97 9.65
C THR A 445 -2.56 -2.60 10.30
N ASP A 446 -2.59 -1.57 11.14
CA ASP A 446 -3.80 -1.14 11.82
C ASP A 446 -4.38 0.04 11.06
N SER A 447 -5.71 0.11 11.00
CA SER A 447 -6.39 1.26 10.38
C SER A 447 -6.01 2.53 11.14
N PHE A 448 -5.74 3.60 10.41
CA PHE A 448 -5.34 4.88 10.98
C PHE A 448 -6.42 5.48 11.90
N ASP A 449 -7.70 5.25 11.58
CA ASP A 449 -8.78 6.08 12.12
C ASP A 449 -9.75 5.39 13.10
N ASP A 450 -9.67 4.07 13.29
CA ASP A 450 -10.61 3.40 14.21
C ASP A 450 -9.96 2.93 15.53
N PRO A 451 -10.09 3.70 16.63
CA PRO A 451 -9.66 3.25 17.96
C PRO A 451 -10.48 2.05 18.49
N TYR A 452 -11.51 1.61 17.79
CA TYR A 452 -12.35 0.45 18.12
C TYR A 452 -12.13 -0.75 17.20
N ASP A 453 -11.10 -0.75 16.34
CA ASP A 453 -10.73 -1.88 15.47
C ASP A 453 -10.20 -3.08 16.29
N ALA A 454 -11.09 -3.75 17.02
CA ALA A 454 -10.78 -4.95 17.79
C ALA A 454 -10.79 -6.22 16.91
N ASN A 455 -11.16 -6.12 15.63
CA ASN A 455 -11.33 -7.26 14.74
C ASN A 455 -10.04 -8.09 14.61
N LYS A 456 -8.89 -7.41 14.52
CA LYS A 456 -7.57 -8.06 14.44
C LYS A 456 -7.16 -8.71 15.76
N ASP A 457 -7.43 -8.06 16.88
CA ASP A 457 -7.18 -8.63 18.21
C ASP A 457 -8.06 -9.86 18.42
N ILE A 458 -9.33 -9.79 18.03
CA ILE A 458 -10.28 -10.91 18.04
C ILE A 458 -9.81 -12.04 17.12
N GLU A 459 -9.32 -11.74 15.91
CA GLU A 459 -8.78 -12.74 14.99
C GLU A 459 -7.51 -13.41 15.57
N THR A 460 -6.61 -12.62 16.15
CA THR A 460 -5.35 -13.08 16.72
C THR A 460 -5.59 -13.98 17.94
N GLU A 461 -6.44 -13.54 18.87
CA GLU A 461 -6.88 -14.34 20.01
C GLU A 461 -7.70 -15.57 19.56
N GLY A 462 -8.54 -15.42 18.53
CA GLY A 462 -9.32 -16.50 17.93
C GLY A 462 -8.46 -17.63 17.34
N LYS A 463 -7.34 -17.28 16.68
CA LYS A 463 -6.34 -18.26 16.19
C LYS A 463 -5.67 -19.02 17.33
N GLY A 464 -5.54 -18.42 18.52
CA GLY A 464 -5.07 -19.10 19.72
C GLY A 464 -6.10 -20.05 20.35
N LEU A 465 -7.40 -19.84 20.07
CA LEU A 465 -8.50 -20.64 20.61
C LEU A 465 -8.89 -21.84 19.72
N LEU A 466 -8.73 -21.71 18.39
CA LEU A 466 -9.08 -22.76 17.43
C LEU A 466 -7.88 -23.07 16.51
N ASP A 467 -7.17 -24.13 16.85
CA ASP A 467 -6.06 -24.66 16.03
C ASP A 467 -6.60 -25.66 15.00
N PHE A 468 -6.58 -25.28 13.72
CA PHE A 468 -6.98 -26.13 12.60
C PHE A 468 -5.81 -26.91 11.98
N SER A 469 -4.59 -26.78 12.52
CA SER A 469 -3.39 -27.41 11.96
C SER A 469 -3.29 -28.91 12.28
N GLU A 470 -3.90 -29.36 13.39
CA GLU A 470 -3.75 -30.74 13.85
C GLU A 470 -4.96 -31.65 13.56
N ARG A 471 -6.21 -31.14 13.57
CA ARG A 471 -7.42 -31.92 13.22
C ARG A 471 -8.65 -31.01 13.05
N ASN A 472 -9.53 -31.33 12.11
CA ASN A 472 -10.85 -30.68 12.00
C ASN A 472 -11.69 -31.00 13.27
N PRO A 473 -12.06 -30.00 14.09
CA PRO A 473 -12.83 -30.22 15.31
C PRO A 473 -14.34 -30.39 15.05
N PHE A 474 -14.81 -30.18 13.82
CA PHE A 474 -16.24 -30.17 13.46
C PHE A 474 -16.69 -31.39 12.65
N GLY A 475 -15.82 -32.38 12.42
CA GLY A 475 -16.22 -33.62 11.76
C GLY A 475 -15.15 -34.70 11.78
N GLU A 476 -15.57 -35.94 12.03
CA GLU A 476 -14.75 -37.12 11.77
C GLU A 476 -14.91 -37.52 10.29
N TYR A 477 -13.84 -37.34 9.52
CA TYR A 477 -13.57 -38.15 8.34
C TYR A 477 -12.14 -38.65 8.39
#